data_AF-A0A914Y457-F1
#
_entry.id   AF-A0A914Y457-F1
#
_cell.length_a   1.000
_cell.length_b   1.000
_cell.length_c   1.000
_cell.angle_alpha   90.00
_cell.angle_beta   90.00
_cell.angle_gamma   90.00
#
_symmetry.space_group_name_H-M   'P 1'
#
loop_
_entity.id
_entity.type
_entity.pdbx_description
1 polymer ?
#
loop_
_entity_poly.entity_id
_entity_poly.type
_entity_poly.pdbx_seq_one_letter_code
_entity_poly.pdbx_strand_id
1 'polypeptide(L)'
;MYFYAFCLVLLILGGETAKLPEQIAEHSETLLKASQTGKKIRECTCDEQGECIKEMKKQFEGCFDKCWPIVSKEGFKLVKNPEKTKECFQNKRNFVDDMLDCMQNDLNTCVKEKESKEISYVDISKFLEKGEKKLQDQADLLFETVGDEGREVIDIAFKVGHCMRSCFVEKNAGGYCYDKKGCQPLLESEDTGSSVKKCLKEVGWKKQAQDVCKCTVKAGVEEADRWCAVIETVASSKNPVPTAD
;
A
#
# COMPACT_ATOMS: atom_id res chain seq x y z
N MET A 1 -4.53 1.33 -0.73
CA MET A 1 -4.37 1.94 -2.07
C MET A 1 -2.93 1.94 -2.55
N TYR A 2 -1.96 2.40 -1.76
CA TYR A 2 -0.54 2.11 -2.02
C TYR A 2 -0.20 0.64 -1.81
N PHE A 3 -0.99 -0.09 -1.01
CA PHE A 3 -0.71 -1.44 -0.54
C PHE A 3 -0.13 -2.44 -1.56
N TYR A 4 -0.52 -2.54 -2.83
CA TYR A 4 0.14 -3.49 -3.75
C TYR A 4 1.48 -3.01 -4.29
N ALA A 5 1.61 -1.73 -4.67
CA ALA A 5 2.88 -1.15 -5.11
C ALA A 5 3.82 -0.93 -3.92
N PHE A 6 3.29 -0.51 -2.78
CA PHE A 6 3.94 -0.38 -1.48
C PHE A 6 4.28 -1.74 -0.89
N CYS A 7 3.47 -2.80 -1.02
CA CYS A 7 3.91 -4.14 -0.64
C CYS A 7 4.89 -4.70 -1.64
N LEU A 8 4.74 -4.57 -2.96
CA LEU A 8 5.79 -4.99 -3.89
C LEU A 8 7.12 -4.29 -3.58
N VAL A 9 7.10 -2.97 -3.47
CA VAL A 9 8.28 -2.16 -3.19
C VAL A 9 8.80 -2.41 -1.77
N LEU A 10 7.97 -2.57 -0.74
CA LEU A 10 8.43 -2.93 0.62
C LEU A 10 8.77 -4.41 0.81
N LEU A 11 8.30 -5.31 -0.04
CA LEU A 11 8.73 -6.71 -0.06
C LEU A 11 10.09 -6.85 -0.73
N ILE A 12 10.40 -5.97 -1.68
CA ILE A 12 11.71 -5.88 -2.30
C ILE A 12 12.67 -5.03 -1.43
N LEU A 13 12.19 -3.94 -0.82
CA LEU A 13 12.97 -3.05 0.06
C LEU A 13 13.13 -3.53 1.49
N GLY A 14 12.23 -4.39 1.94
CA GLY A 14 12.23 -4.97 3.27
C GLY A 14 13.30 -6.04 3.44
N GLY A 15 14.49 -5.88 2.88
CA GLY A 15 15.64 -6.75 3.15
C GLY A 15 16.01 -6.88 4.64
N GLU A 16 15.34 -6.14 5.53
CA GLU A 16 15.48 -6.18 6.99
C GLU A 16 14.17 -6.55 7.71
N THR A 17 13.46 -7.58 7.26
CA THR A 17 12.06 -7.80 7.64
C THR A 17 11.87 -8.64 8.91
N ALA A 18 12.05 -7.97 10.04
CA ALA A 18 11.21 -8.15 11.24
C ALA A 18 10.35 -6.91 11.55
N LYS A 19 10.70 -5.74 10.97
CA LYS A 19 10.14 -4.42 11.32
C LYS A 19 9.21 -3.79 10.26
N LEU A 20 8.80 -4.54 9.24
CA LEU A 20 7.95 -3.98 8.18
C LEU A 20 6.65 -3.37 8.72
N PRO A 21 5.89 -4.04 9.62
CA PRO A 21 4.71 -3.44 10.22
C PRO A 21 5.01 -2.13 10.99
N GLU A 22 6.15 -2.04 11.68
CA GLU A 22 6.66 -0.85 12.36
C GLU A 22 6.95 0.29 11.38
N GLN A 23 7.69 0.01 10.31
CA GLN A 23 8.06 1.00 9.29
C GLN A 23 6.83 1.52 8.57
N ILE A 24 5.87 0.65 8.24
CA ILE A 24 4.61 1.06 7.61
C ILE A 24 3.84 2.00 8.55
N ALA A 25 3.74 1.66 9.83
CA ALA A 25 3.07 2.49 10.82
C ALA A 25 3.73 3.88 10.95
N GLU A 26 5.05 3.92 11.17
CA GLU A 26 5.82 5.15 11.37
C GLU A 26 5.78 6.07 10.13
N HIS A 27 5.93 5.48 8.94
CA HIS A 27 5.86 6.25 7.69
C HIS A 27 4.45 6.78 7.45
N SER A 28 3.43 6.00 7.75
CA SER A 28 2.04 6.45 7.60
C SER A 28 1.74 7.66 8.48
N GLU A 29 2.12 7.64 9.75
CA GLU A 29 1.93 8.79 10.66
C GLU A 29 2.68 10.04 10.19
N THR A 30 3.94 9.88 9.78
CA THR A 30 4.76 10.99 9.28
C THR A 30 4.15 11.61 8.02
N LEU A 31 3.69 10.76 7.09
CA LEU A 31 3.06 11.19 5.85
C LEU A 31 1.72 11.87 6.09
N LEU A 32 0.91 11.36 7.02
CA LEU A 32 -0.37 11.96 7.41
C LEU A 32 -0.15 13.38 7.95
N LYS A 33 0.75 13.55 8.93
CA LYS A 33 1.10 14.85 9.49
C LYS A 33 1.62 15.82 8.42
N ALA A 34 2.52 15.35 7.55
CA ALA A 34 3.08 16.18 6.47
C ALA A 34 2.05 16.59 5.40
N SER A 35 0.89 15.92 5.36
CA SER A 35 -0.18 16.13 4.37
C SER A 35 -1.36 16.91 4.94
N GLN A 36 -1.33 17.29 6.21
CA GLN A 36 -2.30 18.19 6.79
C GLN A 36 -2.18 19.61 6.20
N THR A 37 -3.32 20.28 6.09
CA THR A 37 -3.41 21.65 5.52
C THR A 37 -3.71 22.74 6.56
N GLY A 38 -3.84 22.37 7.84
CA GLY A 38 -4.30 23.25 8.91
C GLY A 38 -5.81 23.53 8.92
N LYS A 39 -6.53 23.18 7.84
CA LYS A 39 -8.00 23.25 7.79
C LYS A 39 -8.61 22.17 8.67
N LYS A 40 -9.82 22.45 9.18
CA LYS A 40 -10.67 21.48 9.85
C LYS A 40 -11.73 20.95 8.90
N ILE A 41 -12.13 19.70 9.12
CA ILE A 41 -13.21 19.04 8.41
C ILE A 41 -13.96 18.13 9.37
N ARG A 42 -15.24 17.88 9.10
CA ARG A 42 -16.06 16.95 9.88
C ARG A 42 -15.53 15.53 9.77
N GLU A 43 -15.61 14.77 10.86
CA GLU A 43 -15.40 13.32 10.82
C GLU A 43 -16.54 12.61 10.06
N CYS A 44 -16.19 11.66 9.20
CA CYS A 44 -17.19 10.89 8.47
C CYS A 44 -17.99 9.97 9.39
N THR A 45 -19.26 9.77 9.04
CA THR A 45 -20.01 8.64 9.58
C THR A 45 -19.50 7.32 9.00
N CYS A 46 -19.74 6.21 9.67
CA CYS A 46 -19.30 4.91 9.18
C CYS A 46 -19.97 4.52 7.86
N ASP A 47 -21.21 4.97 7.62
CA ASP A 47 -21.89 4.80 6.33
C ASP A 47 -21.20 5.60 5.21
N GLU A 48 -20.88 6.89 5.46
CA GLU A 48 -20.17 7.75 4.51
C GLU A 48 -18.77 7.19 4.18
N GLN A 49 -18.05 6.72 5.19
CA GLN A 49 -16.74 6.08 5.03
C GLN A 49 -16.86 4.78 4.23
N GLY A 50 -17.86 3.94 4.52
CA GLY A 50 -18.11 2.70 3.81
C GLY A 50 -18.38 2.92 2.32
N GLU A 51 -19.17 3.94 1.97
CA GLU A 51 -19.41 4.33 0.58
C GLU A 51 -18.14 4.80 -0.12
N CYS A 52 -17.35 5.67 0.53
CA CYS A 52 -16.12 6.18 -0.07
C CYS A 52 -15.04 5.09 -0.23
N ILE A 53 -14.96 4.13 0.67
CA ILE A 53 -14.05 2.99 0.53
C ILE A 53 -14.48 2.08 -0.63
N LYS A 54 -15.79 1.86 -0.85
CA LYS A 54 -16.27 1.14 -2.03
C LYS A 54 -15.93 1.85 -3.34
N GLU A 55 -16.12 3.16 -3.41
CA GLU A 55 -15.72 3.96 -4.58
C GLU A 55 -14.21 3.85 -4.83
N MET A 56 -13.42 3.99 -3.77
CA MET A 56 -11.96 3.89 -3.81
C MET A 56 -11.47 2.53 -4.30
N LYS A 57 -12.07 1.42 -3.82
CA LYS A 57 -11.79 0.05 -4.29
C LYS A 57 -12.03 -0.06 -5.80
N LYS A 58 -13.18 0.42 -6.29
CA LYS A 58 -13.51 0.41 -7.72
C LYS A 58 -12.56 1.26 -8.57
N GLN A 59 -12.18 2.45 -8.08
CA GLN A 59 -11.22 3.31 -8.76
C GLN A 59 -9.84 2.64 -8.84
N PHE A 60 -9.41 1.96 -7.76
CA PHE A 60 -8.16 1.21 -7.72
C PHE A 60 -8.12 0.11 -8.79
N GLU A 61 -9.15 -0.71 -8.90
CA GLU A 61 -9.23 -1.75 -9.94
C GLU A 61 -9.14 -1.16 -11.36
N GLY A 62 -9.92 -0.10 -11.62
CA GLY A 62 -9.90 0.58 -12.91
C GLY A 62 -8.53 1.18 -13.26
N CYS A 63 -7.81 1.70 -12.25
CA CYS A 63 -6.45 2.22 -12.46
C CYS A 63 -5.41 1.11 -12.62
N PHE A 64 -5.55 0.00 -11.91
CA PHE A 64 -4.70 -1.17 -12.11
C PHE A 64 -4.79 -1.68 -13.54
N ASP A 65 -6.01 -1.85 -14.07
CA ASP A 65 -6.21 -2.30 -15.45
C ASP A 65 -5.71 -1.29 -16.49
N LYS A 66 -5.85 0.02 -16.23
CA LYS A 66 -5.30 1.11 -17.09
C LYS A 66 -3.77 1.09 -17.13
N CYS A 67 -3.12 0.76 -16.01
CA CYS A 67 -1.67 0.88 -15.84
C CYS A 67 -0.91 -0.42 -16.13
N TRP A 68 -1.58 -1.58 -16.08
CA TRP A 68 -0.99 -2.88 -16.40
C TRP A 68 -0.18 -2.92 -17.72
N PRO A 69 -0.62 -2.25 -18.81
CA PRO A 69 0.13 -2.28 -20.06
C PRO A 69 1.59 -1.83 -19.95
N ILE A 70 1.98 -1.04 -18.94
CA ILE A 70 3.38 -0.69 -18.67
C ILE A 70 4.24 -1.95 -18.48
N VAL A 71 3.76 -2.91 -17.69
CA VAL A 71 4.46 -4.19 -17.45
C VAL A 71 4.62 -4.95 -18.77
N SER A 72 3.56 -5.02 -19.58
CA SER A 72 3.59 -5.75 -20.85
C SER A 72 4.47 -5.08 -21.93
N LYS A 73 4.59 -3.75 -21.91
CA LYS A 73 5.30 -2.98 -22.95
C LYS A 73 6.75 -2.68 -22.59
N GLU A 74 7.00 -2.30 -21.35
CA GLU A 74 8.31 -1.86 -20.87
C GLU A 74 9.02 -2.96 -20.07
N GLY A 75 8.27 -3.88 -19.45
CA GLY A 75 8.80 -5.02 -18.73
C GLY A 75 9.01 -6.28 -19.57
N PHE A 76 8.83 -6.22 -20.90
CA PHE A 76 8.87 -7.40 -21.77
C PHE A 76 10.20 -8.18 -21.71
N LYS A 77 11.31 -7.50 -21.40
CA LYS A 77 12.62 -8.16 -21.23
C LYS A 77 12.72 -8.98 -19.94
N LEU A 78 11.95 -8.61 -18.93
CA LEU A 78 11.94 -9.21 -17.59
C LEU A 78 10.75 -10.13 -17.36
N VAL A 79 9.67 -10.00 -18.14
CA VAL A 79 8.40 -10.67 -17.90
C VAL A 79 8.05 -11.54 -19.11
N LYS A 80 8.43 -12.82 -19.05
CA LYS A 80 8.16 -13.77 -20.14
C LYS A 80 6.65 -14.01 -20.39
N ASN A 81 5.81 -13.94 -19.35
CA ASN A 81 4.36 -14.09 -19.47
C ASN A 81 3.59 -12.97 -18.74
N PRO A 82 3.42 -11.79 -19.36
CA PRO A 82 2.77 -10.64 -18.72
C PRO A 82 1.37 -10.92 -18.19
N GLU A 83 0.55 -11.69 -18.90
CA GLU A 83 -0.82 -12.01 -18.42
C GLU A 83 -0.80 -12.94 -17.19
N LYS A 84 0.09 -13.94 -17.15
CA LYS A 84 0.24 -14.78 -15.95
C LYS A 84 0.78 -13.98 -14.77
N THR A 85 1.69 -13.04 -15.02
CA THR A 85 2.17 -12.12 -13.99
C THR A 85 1.03 -11.22 -13.50
N LYS A 86 0.11 -10.81 -14.37
CA LYS A 86 -1.11 -10.07 -13.98
C LYS A 86 -1.97 -10.86 -13.03
N GLU A 87 -2.23 -12.12 -13.37
CA GLU A 87 -3.03 -13.04 -12.55
C GLU A 87 -2.44 -13.21 -11.14
N CYS A 88 -1.11 -13.23 -11.00
CA CYS A 88 -0.46 -13.30 -9.69
C CYS A 88 -0.89 -12.17 -8.74
N PHE A 89 -1.08 -10.96 -9.26
CA PHE A 89 -1.55 -9.82 -8.47
C PHE A 89 -3.07 -9.79 -8.34
N GLN A 90 -3.81 -10.12 -9.41
CA GLN A 90 -5.27 -10.13 -9.39
C GLN A 90 -5.84 -11.19 -8.44
N ASN A 91 -5.22 -12.36 -8.36
CA ASN A 91 -5.63 -13.43 -7.44
C ASN A 91 -5.43 -13.06 -5.97
N LYS A 92 -4.74 -11.96 -5.69
CA LYS A 92 -4.56 -11.43 -4.36
C LYS A 92 -5.44 -10.22 -4.06
N ARG A 93 -6.37 -9.81 -4.94
CA ARG A 93 -7.28 -8.65 -4.71
C ARG A 93 -7.95 -8.66 -3.33
N ASN A 94 -8.40 -9.83 -2.89
CA ASN A 94 -9.05 -10.00 -1.58
C ASN A 94 -8.17 -9.54 -0.43
N PHE A 95 -6.84 -9.61 -0.54
CA PHE A 95 -5.95 -9.15 0.52
C PHE A 95 -6.06 -7.64 0.79
N VAL A 96 -6.25 -6.81 -0.24
CA VAL A 96 -6.49 -5.37 -0.02
C VAL A 96 -7.88 -5.11 0.50
N ASP A 97 -8.87 -5.92 0.09
CA ASP A 97 -10.20 -5.85 0.65
C ASP A 97 -10.18 -6.21 2.14
N ASP A 98 -9.60 -7.34 2.50
CA ASP A 98 -9.44 -7.82 3.88
C ASP A 98 -8.68 -6.79 4.74
N MET A 99 -7.64 -6.14 4.18
CA MET A 99 -6.89 -5.12 4.90
C MET A 99 -7.74 -3.86 5.14
N LEU A 100 -8.47 -3.39 4.13
CA LEU A 100 -9.36 -2.25 4.27
C LEU A 100 -10.51 -2.54 5.23
N ASP A 101 -11.07 -3.74 5.17
CA ASP A 101 -12.18 -4.17 6.02
C ASP A 101 -11.69 -4.34 7.47
N CYS A 102 -10.50 -4.90 7.68
CA CYS A 102 -9.88 -4.94 9.01
C CYS A 102 -9.65 -3.51 9.56
N MET A 103 -9.06 -2.61 8.77
CA MET A 103 -8.83 -1.24 9.22
C MET A 103 -10.14 -0.50 9.53
N GLN A 104 -11.21 -0.73 8.77
CA GLN A 104 -12.53 -0.17 9.07
C GLN A 104 -13.12 -0.70 10.38
N ASN A 105 -12.94 -1.98 10.68
CA ASN A 105 -13.51 -2.62 11.86
C ASN A 105 -12.68 -2.42 13.13
N ASP A 106 -11.37 -2.28 12.99
CA ASP A 106 -10.43 -2.17 14.10
C ASP A 106 -10.18 -0.72 14.53
N LEU A 107 -10.23 0.22 13.58
CA LEU A 107 -10.06 1.63 13.89
C LEU A 107 -11.40 2.31 14.09
N ASN A 108 -11.51 3.07 15.18
CA ASN A 108 -12.54 4.09 15.36
C ASN A 108 -12.26 5.30 14.44
N THR A 109 -12.33 5.06 13.13
CA THR A 109 -12.07 6.02 12.05
C THR A 109 -13.30 6.82 11.66
N CYS A 110 -14.46 6.47 12.20
CA CYS A 110 -15.74 7.08 11.91
C CYS A 110 -16.62 7.18 13.15
N VAL A 111 -17.59 8.09 13.06
CA VAL A 111 -18.68 8.22 14.03
C VAL A 111 -19.92 7.44 13.57
N LYS A 112 -20.75 6.97 14.51
CA LYS A 112 -21.99 6.25 14.14
C LYS A 112 -23.05 7.18 13.57
N GLU A 113 -23.17 8.37 14.16
CA GLU A 113 -24.12 9.38 13.76
C GLU A 113 -23.39 10.65 13.32
N LYS A 114 -24.10 11.52 12.61
CA LYS A 114 -23.50 12.76 12.09
C LYS A 114 -23.27 13.74 13.23
N GLU A 115 -22.07 13.67 13.82
CA GLU A 115 -21.63 14.53 14.91
C GLU A 115 -20.91 15.79 14.40
N SER A 116 -20.84 16.80 15.26
CA SER A 116 -20.06 18.04 15.02
C SER A 116 -18.56 17.87 15.30
N LYS A 117 -18.06 16.64 15.37
CA LYS A 117 -16.65 16.38 15.65
C LYS A 117 -15.79 16.81 14.46
N GLU A 118 -14.91 17.75 14.70
CA GLU A 118 -13.97 18.26 13.70
C GLU A 118 -12.58 17.63 13.86
N ILE A 119 -12.01 17.23 12.74
CA ILE A 119 -10.68 16.64 12.63
C ILE A 119 -9.81 17.49 11.68
N SER A 120 -8.50 17.26 11.69
CA SER A 120 -7.59 17.94 10.77
C SER A 120 -7.74 17.40 9.34
N TYR A 121 -7.92 18.29 8.38
CA TYR A 121 -8.02 17.93 6.96
C TYR A 121 -6.65 17.49 6.40
N VAL A 122 -6.63 16.30 5.80
CA VAL A 122 -5.51 15.72 5.09
C VAL A 122 -5.73 15.85 3.58
N ASP A 123 -4.78 16.46 2.88
CA ASP A 123 -4.80 16.48 1.41
C ASP A 123 -4.36 15.10 0.89
N ILE A 124 -5.33 14.36 0.33
CA ILE A 124 -5.10 13.01 -0.19
C ILE A 124 -4.09 13.03 -1.34
N SER A 125 -4.16 13.98 -2.26
CA SER A 125 -3.21 14.06 -3.38
C SER A 125 -1.78 14.26 -2.87
N LYS A 126 -1.60 15.17 -1.91
CA LYS A 126 -0.31 15.42 -1.26
C LYS A 126 0.19 14.21 -0.46
N PHE A 127 -0.71 13.50 0.21
CA PHE A 127 -0.39 12.24 0.90
C PHE A 127 0.14 11.20 -0.07
N LEU A 128 -0.55 11.00 -1.20
CA LEU A 128 -0.13 10.04 -2.22
C LEU A 128 1.23 10.43 -2.84
N GLU A 129 1.41 11.70 -3.20
CA GLU A 129 2.67 12.21 -3.75
C GLU A 129 3.85 12.00 -2.80
N LYS A 130 3.69 12.36 -1.52
CA LYS A 130 4.74 12.17 -0.51
C LYS A 130 5.03 10.70 -0.25
N GLY A 131 4.00 9.85 -0.27
CA GLY A 131 4.15 8.41 -0.11
C GLY A 131 4.99 7.79 -1.23
N GLU A 132 4.71 8.13 -2.50
CA GLU A 132 5.52 7.68 -3.63
C GLU A 132 6.98 8.14 -3.50
N LYS A 133 7.21 9.43 -3.20
CA LYS A 133 8.56 9.96 -3.03
C LYS A 133 9.34 9.23 -1.93
N LYS A 134 8.70 8.99 -0.78
CA LYS A 134 9.33 8.30 0.35
C LYS A 134 9.76 6.88 -0.02
N LEU A 135 8.96 6.18 -0.83
CA LEU A 135 9.32 4.85 -1.33
C LEU A 135 10.49 4.90 -2.31
N GLN A 136 10.50 5.89 -3.20
CA GLN A 136 11.60 6.06 -4.15
C GLN A 136 12.91 6.35 -3.42
N ASP A 137 12.90 7.27 -2.45
CA ASP A 137 14.07 7.58 -1.62
C ASP A 137 14.60 6.32 -0.90
N GLN A 138 13.71 5.43 -0.43
CA GLN A 138 14.12 4.17 0.20
C GLN A 138 14.71 3.16 -0.79
N ALA A 139 14.19 3.10 -2.02
CA ALA A 139 14.75 2.28 -3.08
C ALA A 139 16.13 2.71 -3.50
N ASP A 140 16.34 4.02 -3.67
CA ASP A 140 17.65 4.55 -4.02
C ASP A 140 18.69 4.20 -2.94
N LEU A 141 18.34 4.35 -1.65
CA LEU A 141 19.20 3.95 -0.53
C LEU A 141 19.52 2.44 -0.51
N LEU A 142 18.53 1.59 -0.84
CA LEU A 142 18.77 0.16 -0.93
C LEU A 142 19.80 -0.14 -2.02
N PHE A 143 19.61 0.40 -3.22
CA PHE A 143 20.50 0.13 -4.36
C PHE A 143 21.91 0.67 -4.15
N GLU A 144 22.07 1.80 -3.47
CA GLU A 144 23.38 2.28 -3.01
C GLU A 144 24.08 1.26 -2.09
N THR A 145 23.31 0.49 -1.32
CA THR A 145 23.83 -0.46 -0.32
C THR A 145 24.07 -1.85 -0.89
N VAL A 146 23.17 -2.37 -1.73
CA VAL A 146 23.17 -3.78 -2.18
C VAL A 146 23.55 -3.98 -3.66
N GLY A 147 23.75 -2.89 -4.40
CA GLY A 147 24.04 -2.89 -5.83
C GLY A 147 22.80 -2.93 -6.73
N ASP A 148 22.98 -2.67 -8.04
CA ASP A 148 21.90 -2.46 -9.02
C ASP A 148 21.12 -3.74 -9.43
N GLU A 149 21.41 -4.90 -8.85
CA GLU A 149 20.75 -6.15 -9.22
C GLU A 149 19.26 -6.12 -8.85
N GLY A 150 18.37 -6.29 -9.83
CA GLY A 150 16.93 -6.17 -9.65
C GLY A 150 16.39 -4.74 -9.77
N ARG A 151 17.24 -3.74 -10.05
CA ARG A 151 16.81 -2.35 -10.25
C ARG A 151 15.78 -2.18 -11.34
N GLU A 152 15.95 -2.86 -12.46
CA GLU A 152 15.01 -2.78 -13.58
C GLU A 152 13.61 -3.29 -13.20
N VAL A 153 13.51 -4.30 -12.31
CA VAL A 153 12.23 -4.79 -11.77
C VAL A 153 11.57 -3.74 -10.88
N ILE A 154 12.35 -3.10 -10.00
CA ILE A 154 11.86 -2.02 -9.13
C ILE A 154 11.45 -0.79 -9.94
N ASP A 155 12.21 -0.40 -10.96
CA ASP A 155 11.92 0.74 -11.82
C ASP A 155 10.58 0.55 -12.56
N ILE A 156 10.31 -0.65 -13.06
CA ILE A 156 9.00 -0.98 -13.65
C ILE A 156 7.90 -0.90 -12.59
N ALA A 157 8.14 -1.42 -11.38
CA ALA A 157 7.17 -1.33 -10.29
C ALA A 157 6.85 0.14 -9.93
N PHE A 158 7.85 1.02 -9.91
CA PHE A 158 7.65 2.45 -9.70
C PHE A 158 6.89 3.11 -10.84
N LYS A 159 7.18 2.80 -12.11
CA LYS A 159 6.40 3.31 -13.24
C LYS A 159 4.92 2.92 -13.16
N VAL A 160 4.65 1.67 -12.79
CA VAL A 160 3.28 1.20 -12.55
C VAL A 160 2.65 1.97 -11.38
N GLY A 161 3.36 2.09 -10.25
CA GLY A 161 2.90 2.84 -9.08
C GLY A 161 2.59 4.30 -9.40
N HIS A 162 3.47 4.97 -10.14
CA HIS A 162 3.30 6.33 -10.62
C HIS A 162 2.06 6.48 -11.51
N CYS A 163 1.86 5.56 -12.45
CA CYS A 163 0.67 5.52 -13.30
C CYS A 163 -0.60 5.35 -12.44
N MET A 164 -0.58 4.43 -11.47
CA MET A 164 -1.73 4.18 -10.61
C MET A 164 -2.09 5.42 -9.79
N ARG A 165 -1.10 6.09 -9.19
CA ARG A 165 -1.31 7.36 -8.47
C ARG A 165 -1.92 8.40 -9.40
N SER A 166 -1.29 8.65 -10.55
CA SER A 166 -1.73 9.68 -11.49
C SER A 166 -3.15 9.40 -12.00
N CYS A 167 -3.48 8.15 -12.31
CA CYS A 167 -4.84 7.72 -12.64
C CYS A 167 -5.84 7.99 -11.51
N PHE A 168 -5.46 7.69 -10.26
CA PHE A 168 -6.32 7.89 -9.11
C PHE A 168 -6.58 9.38 -8.85
N VAL A 169 -5.54 10.22 -8.90
CA VAL A 169 -5.67 11.68 -8.77
C VAL A 169 -6.53 12.25 -9.91
N GLU A 170 -6.30 11.83 -11.16
CA GLU A 170 -7.07 12.25 -12.33
C GLU A 170 -8.57 11.94 -12.17
N LYS A 171 -8.92 10.73 -11.71
CA LYS A 171 -10.31 10.32 -11.43
C LYS A 171 -10.98 11.16 -10.34
N ASN A 172 -10.20 11.80 -9.47
CA ASN A 172 -10.69 12.63 -8.38
C ASN A 172 -10.37 14.13 -8.57
N ALA A 173 -10.10 14.58 -9.80
CA ALA A 173 -9.82 15.99 -10.08
C ALA A 173 -10.98 16.93 -9.68
N GLY A 174 -12.22 16.42 -9.67
CA GLY A 174 -13.40 17.11 -9.16
C GLY A 174 -13.63 16.97 -7.64
N GLY A 175 -12.62 16.56 -6.89
CA GLY A 175 -12.70 16.21 -5.47
C GLY A 175 -12.84 14.70 -5.25
N TYR A 176 -12.26 14.22 -4.16
CA TYR A 176 -12.41 12.85 -3.70
C TYR A 176 -13.83 12.63 -3.15
N CYS A 177 -14.25 11.36 -3.01
CA CYS A 177 -15.55 11.02 -2.40
C CYS A 177 -15.76 11.74 -1.04
N TYR A 178 -14.72 11.79 -0.22
CA TYR A 178 -14.69 12.50 1.05
C TYR A 178 -14.95 14.01 0.93
N ASP A 179 -14.33 14.67 -0.06
CA ASP A 179 -14.55 16.10 -0.31
C ASP A 179 -16.01 16.36 -0.71
N LYS A 180 -16.58 15.49 -1.56
CA LYS A 180 -17.99 15.60 -1.99
C LYS A 180 -18.98 15.44 -0.83
N LYS A 181 -18.62 14.65 0.19
CA LYS A 181 -19.41 14.44 1.40
C LYS A 181 -19.11 15.46 2.51
N GLY A 182 -18.10 16.30 2.33
CA GLY A 182 -17.66 17.26 3.33
C GLY A 182 -17.23 16.59 4.64
N CYS A 183 -16.53 15.46 4.55
CA CYS A 183 -16.00 14.75 5.71
C CYS A 183 -14.70 14.01 5.39
N GLN A 184 -13.91 13.64 6.40
CA GLN A 184 -12.84 12.66 6.28
C GLN A 184 -12.90 11.63 7.42
N PRO A 185 -12.39 10.41 7.23
CA PRO A 185 -12.20 9.49 8.34
C PRO A 185 -11.14 10.06 9.30
N LEU A 186 -11.22 9.72 10.58
CA LEU A 186 -10.16 10.01 11.53
C LEU A 186 -8.92 9.16 11.17
N LEU A 187 -7.94 9.79 10.53
CA LEU A 187 -6.72 9.13 10.06
C LEU A 187 -5.59 9.13 11.10
N GLU A 188 -5.65 10.02 12.08
CA GLU A 188 -4.63 10.14 13.13
C GLU A 188 -5.27 9.78 14.48
N SER A 189 -4.98 8.58 14.97
CA SER A 189 -5.30 8.12 16.31
C SER A 189 -4.05 7.55 16.99
N GLU A 190 -4.03 7.54 18.32
CA GLU A 190 -2.95 6.89 19.09
C GLU A 190 -2.78 5.40 18.71
N ASP A 191 -3.85 4.78 18.21
CA ASP A 191 -3.89 3.37 17.82
C ASP A 191 -3.62 3.12 16.32
N THR A 192 -3.39 4.15 15.51
CA THR A 192 -3.25 3.97 14.05
C THR A 192 -2.12 3.00 13.71
N GLY A 193 -0.95 3.16 14.35
CA GLY A 193 0.17 2.26 14.16
C GLY A 193 -0.09 0.83 14.67
N SER A 194 -0.77 0.66 15.80
CA SER A 194 -1.05 -0.66 16.39
C SER A 194 -2.08 -1.45 15.57
N SER A 195 -3.14 -0.78 15.09
CA SER A 195 -4.15 -1.37 14.20
C SER A 195 -3.59 -1.75 12.85
N VAL A 196 -2.73 -0.93 12.23
CA VAL A 196 -2.05 -1.30 10.99
C VAL A 196 -1.24 -2.58 11.18
N LYS A 197 -0.48 -2.71 12.27
CA LYS A 197 0.27 -3.93 12.58
C LYS A 197 -0.64 -5.13 12.80
N LYS A 198 -1.73 -4.96 13.56
CA LYS A 198 -2.73 -6.01 13.81
C LYS A 198 -3.34 -6.50 12.51
N CYS A 199 -3.85 -5.59 11.68
CA CYS A 199 -4.48 -5.93 10.42
C CYS A 199 -3.51 -6.61 9.46
N LEU A 200 -2.28 -6.11 9.31
CA LEU A 200 -1.24 -6.77 8.53
C LEU A 200 -1.06 -8.24 8.94
N LYS A 201 -1.00 -8.49 10.24
CA LYS A 201 -0.85 -9.84 10.80
C LYS A 201 -2.09 -10.70 10.51
N GLU A 202 -3.29 -10.14 10.71
CA GLU A 202 -4.57 -10.82 10.51
C GLU A 202 -4.77 -11.25 9.05
N VAL A 203 -4.43 -10.38 8.10
CA VAL A 203 -4.52 -10.68 6.66
C VAL A 203 -3.36 -11.56 6.14
N GLY A 204 -2.46 -11.97 7.03
CA GLY A 204 -1.37 -12.90 6.71
C GLY A 204 -0.36 -12.34 5.71
N TRP A 205 0.02 -11.06 5.83
CA TRP A 205 0.85 -10.34 4.84
C TRP A 205 2.10 -11.09 4.40
N LYS A 206 2.81 -11.77 5.32
CA LYS A 206 4.02 -12.56 5.04
C LYS A 206 3.75 -13.67 4.02
N LYS A 207 2.63 -14.40 4.18
CA LYS A 207 2.24 -15.48 3.29
C LYS A 207 1.82 -14.94 1.93
N GLN A 208 1.06 -13.84 1.91
CA GLN A 208 0.60 -13.22 0.66
C GLN A 208 1.78 -12.75 -0.19
N ALA A 209 2.77 -12.13 0.45
CA ALA A 209 4.02 -11.73 -0.16
C ALA A 209 4.78 -12.89 -0.80
N GLN A 210 4.96 -13.98 -0.05
CA GLN A 210 5.63 -15.18 -0.52
C GLN A 210 4.90 -15.80 -1.71
N ASP A 211 3.57 -15.88 -1.66
CA ASP A 211 2.73 -16.41 -2.74
C ASP A 211 2.86 -15.57 -4.02
N VAL A 212 2.79 -14.23 -3.91
CA VAL A 212 2.95 -13.32 -5.05
C VAL A 212 4.33 -13.49 -5.68
N CYS A 213 5.38 -13.55 -4.85
CA CYS A 213 6.74 -13.69 -5.34
C CYS A 213 6.94 -15.03 -6.08
N LYS A 214 6.54 -16.14 -5.46
CA LYS A 214 6.61 -17.48 -6.08
C LYS A 214 5.77 -17.56 -7.36
N CYS A 215 4.61 -16.92 -7.40
CA CYS A 215 3.79 -16.86 -8.60
C CYS A 215 4.48 -16.08 -9.72
N THR A 216 5.09 -14.94 -9.40
CA THR A 216 5.74 -14.04 -10.36
C THR A 216 6.99 -14.67 -10.98
N VAL A 217 7.79 -15.38 -10.18
CA VAL A 217 8.92 -16.19 -10.69
C VAL A 217 8.42 -17.29 -11.62
N LYS A 218 7.36 -18.03 -11.24
CA LYS A 218 6.76 -19.05 -12.11
C LYS A 218 6.15 -18.49 -13.39
N ALA A 219 5.71 -17.23 -13.37
CA ALA A 219 5.24 -16.52 -14.56
C ALA A 219 6.40 -16.06 -15.47
N GLY A 220 7.65 -16.21 -15.03
CA GLY A 220 8.85 -15.98 -15.83
C GLY A 220 9.51 -14.63 -15.59
N VAL A 221 9.43 -14.10 -14.37
CA VAL A 221 10.26 -12.99 -13.87
C VAL A 221 11.39 -13.59 -13.04
N GLU A 222 12.44 -14.05 -13.72
CA GLU A 222 13.52 -14.83 -13.09
C GLU A 222 14.36 -13.95 -12.15
N GLU A 223 14.52 -12.67 -12.47
CA GLU A 223 15.21 -11.66 -11.66
C GLU A 223 14.53 -11.41 -10.30
N ALA A 224 13.27 -11.83 -10.13
CA ALA A 224 12.56 -11.74 -8.86
C ALA A 224 12.95 -12.85 -7.87
N ASP A 225 13.60 -13.94 -8.31
CA ASP A 225 13.85 -15.12 -7.48
C ASP A 225 14.74 -14.83 -6.26
N ARG A 226 15.78 -14.00 -6.45
CA ARG A 226 16.65 -13.54 -5.36
C ARG A 226 15.87 -12.79 -4.28
N TRP A 227 14.90 -11.97 -4.69
CA TRP A 227 14.02 -11.24 -3.77
C TRP A 227 13.03 -12.18 -3.07
N CYS A 228 12.58 -13.25 -3.73
CA CYS A 228 11.74 -14.26 -3.11
C CYS A 228 12.45 -14.98 -1.95
N ALA A 229 13.75 -15.26 -2.08
CA ALA A 229 14.53 -15.88 -1.00
C ALA A 229 14.65 -14.97 0.24
N VAL A 230 14.80 -13.66 0.02
CA VAL A 230 14.78 -12.65 1.09
C VAL A 230 13.41 -12.65 1.79
N ILE A 231 12.32 -12.60 1.02
CA ILE A 231 10.94 -12.64 1.54
C ILE A 231 10.67 -13.94 2.32
N GLU A 232 11.18 -15.08 1.86
CA GLU A 232 10.97 -16.38 2.51
C GLU A 232 11.71 -16.52 3.84
N THR A 233 12.94 -16.03 3.92
CA THR A 233 13.75 -15.97 5.16
C THR A 233 13.00 -15.21 6.26
N VAL A 234 12.26 -14.20 5.83
CA VAL A 234 11.52 -13.25 6.65
C VAL A 234 10.15 -13.76 7.03
N ALA A 235 9.47 -14.42 6.10
CA ALA A 235 8.22 -15.10 6.36
C ALA A 235 8.42 -16.17 7.44
N SER A 236 9.61 -16.81 7.44
CA SER A 236 10.01 -17.89 8.34
C SER A 236 10.58 -17.41 9.68
N SER A 237 10.97 -16.14 9.82
CA SER A 237 11.45 -15.61 11.10
C SER A 237 10.29 -15.53 12.10
N LYS A 238 10.36 -16.37 13.15
CA LYS A 238 9.55 -16.19 14.35
C LYS A 238 10.06 -14.91 15.03
N ASN A 239 9.19 -13.94 15.25
CA ASN A 239 9.50 -12.89 16.21
C ASN A 239 9.79 -13.57 17.56
N PRO A 240 10.95 -13.34 18.20
CA PRO A 240 11.11 -13.71 19.59
C PRO A 240 10.08 -12.93 20.39
N VAL A 241 9.23 -13.66 21.11
CA VAL A 241 8.45 -13.10 22.22
C VAL A 241 9.47 -12.49 23.18
N PRO A 242 9.32 -11.23 23.63
CA PRO A 242 10.12 -10.75 24.74
C PRO A 242 9.77 -11.63 25.94
N THR A 243 10.67 -12.53 26.33
CA THR A 243 10.62 -13.12 27.65
C THR A 243 10.96 -12.01 28.61
N ALA A 244 9.97 -11.63 29.43
CA ALA A 244 10.19 -10.81 30.59
C ALA A 244 11.05 -11.62 31.58
N ASP A 245 12.24 -11.13 31.87
CA ASP A 245 12.99 -11.41 33.09
C ASP A 245 13.19 -10.07 33.82
#